data_AF-A0A9X3KPF8-F1
#
_entry.id   AF-A0A9X3KPF8-F1
#
_cell.length_a   1.000
_cell.length_b   1.000
_cell.length_c   1.000
_cell.angle_alpha   90.00
_cell.angle_beta   90.00
_cell.angle_gamma   90.00
#
_symmetry.space_group_name_H-M   'P 1'
#
loop_
_entity.id
_entity.type
_entity.pdbx_description
1 polymer ?
#
loop_
_entity_poly.entity_id
_entity_poly.type
_entity_poly.pdbx_seq_one_letter_code
_entity_poly.pdbx_strand_id
1 'polypeptide(L)'
;MALVATLIANPSNPVLTPALGEAAAKAVNASGLYWLADGIACDIALPSGTAAEQARSALAAALAGKPIDIAIQEQDQRRKKLLIADMDSTMIGQECIDELAAEVGLKEKVSAITARAMNGEIAFEPALRERVALLKGLPVSVIDDVIEKRITLTPGGRELIATMKAKGYYTALVSGGFTVFTGRVAAMLGFDENRANLLGEANGELDGTVAEPILGKQAKVDALNDIAAKLGISPKEAMAVGDGANDLGMLHVAGSGVALHAKPAVAAEAQMRIDHGDLTALLYIQGYRKTDFVIP
;
A
#
# COMPACT_ATOMS: atom_id res chain seq x y z
N MET A 1 24.93 6.50 -8.80
CA MET A 1 24.37 5.18 -8.45
C MET A 1 23.58 4.68 -9.64
N ALA A 2 23.59 3.37 -9.91
CA ALA A 2 22.88 2.80 -11.06
C ALA A 2 21.38 2.79 -10.78
N LEU A 3 20.59 3.33 -11.71
CA LEU A 3 19.13 3.33 -11.60
C LEU A 3 18.54 2.19 -12.45
N VAL A 4 17.42 1.67 -11.99
CA VAL A 4 16.57 0.74 -12.73
C VAL A 4 15.18 1.33 -12.85
N ALA A 5 14.59 1.22 -14.03
CA ALA A 5 13.18 1.50 -14.26
C ALA A 5 12.42 0.19 -14.39
N THR A 6 11.44 -0.05 -13.53
CA THR A 6 10.54 -1.20 -13.62
C THR A 6 9.23 -0.76 -14.25
N LEU A 7 8.87 -1.39 -15.37
CA LEU A 7 7.59 -1.23 -16.03
C LEU A 7 6.64 -2.31 -15.54
N ILE A 8 5.40 -1.95 -15.21
CA ILE A 8 4.43 -2.88 -14.59
C ILE A 8 3.04 -2.66 -15.19
N ALA A 9 2.46 -3.70 -15.77
CA ALA A 9 1.07 -3.76 -16.21
C ALA A 9 0.22 -4.52 -15.18
N ASN A 10 -1.10 -4.32 -15.23
CA ASN A 10 -2.03 -5.09 -14.41
C ASN A 10 -1.97 -6.59 -14.81
N PRO A 11 -1.75 -7.53 -13.88
CA PRO A 11 -1.74 -8.96 -14.19
C PRO A 11 -3.05 -9.49 -14.80
N SER A 12 -4.19 -8.87 -14.49
CA SER A 12 -5.50 -9.22 -15.05
C SER A 12 -5.68 -8.71 -16.48
N ASN A 13 -4.84 -7.78 -16.93
CA ASN A 13 -4.83 -7.24 -18.29
C ASN A 13 -3.38 -6.95 -18.74
N PRO A 14 -2.59 -8.00 -19.05
CA PRO A 14 -1.18 -7.86 -19.36
C PRO A 14 -0.98 -7.19 -20.72
N VAL A 15 -0.62 -5.90 -20.71
CA VAL A 15 -0.45 -5.07 -21.93
C VAL A 15 1.02 -4.80 -22.29
N LEU A 16 1.97 -5.24 -21.47
CA LEU A 16 3.39 -4.95 -21.67
C LEU A 16 4.03 -5.98 -22.63
N THR A 17 3.94 -5.70 -23.94
CA THR A 17 4.47 -6.60 -24.98
C THR A 17 6.00 -6.48 -25.15
N PRO A 18 6.67 -7.49 -25.75
CA PRO A 18 8.10 -7.41 -26.09
C PRO A 18 8.48 -6.14 -26.86
N ALA A 19 7.74 -5.84 -27.93
CA ALA A 19 7.97 -4.64 -28.74
C ALA A 19 7.84 -3.34 -27.95
N LEU A 20 6.93 -3.28 -26.96
CA LEU A 20 6.77 -2.12 -26.11
C LEU A 20 7.93 -1.98 -25.11
N GLY A 21 8.37 -3.08 -24.51
CA GLY A 21 9.54 -3.12 -23.64
C GLY A 21 10.82 -2.69 -24.38
N GLU A 22 11.01 -3.16 -25.61
CA GLU A 22 12.13 -2.77 -26.48
C GLU A 22 12.08 -1.28 -26.86
N ALA A 23 10.89 -0.76 -27.20
CA ALA A 23 10.71 0.65 -27.50
C ALA A 23 11.03 1.53 -26.28
N ALA A 24 10.56 1.14 -25.09
CA ALA A 24 10.84 1.83 -23.84
C ALA A 24 12.34 1.79 -23.49
N ALA A 25 12.99 0.62 -23.61
CA ALA A 25 14.43 0.48 -23.38
C ALA A 25 15.26 1.35 -24.35
N LYS A 26 14.86 1.40 -25.63
CA LYS A 26 15.50 2.26 -26.62
C LYS A 26 15.33 3.75 -26.29
N ALA A 27 14.16 4.16 -25.79
CA ALA A 27 13.87 5.57 -25.47
C ALA A 27 14.79 6.15 -24.39
N VAL A 28 15.36 5.31 -23.51
CA VAL A 28 16.28 5.71 -22.44
C VAL A 28 17.73 5.26 -22.68
N ASN A 29 18.05 4.77 -23.88
CA ASN A 29 19.35 4.19 -24.21
C ASN A 29 19.80 3.12 -23.20
N ALA A 30 18.87 2.25 -22.79
CA ALA A 30 19.09 1.28 -21.73
C ALA A 30 20.31 0.38 -21.99
N SER A 31 21.02 0.04 -20.92
CA SER A 31 22.10 -0.95 -20.97
C SER A 31 21.60 -2.40 -20.94
N GLY A 32 20.32 -2.61 -20.62
CA GLY A 32 19.68 -3.92 -20.63
C GLY A 32 18.17 -3.83 -20.40
N LEU A 33 17.48 -4.88 -20.86
CA LEU A 33 16.05 -5.12 -20.67
C LEU A 33 15.87 -6.54 -20.12
N TYR A 34 15.24 -6.67 -18.96
CA TYR A 34 15.11 -7.95 -18.25
C TYR A 34 13.66 -8.20 -17.88
N TRP A 35 13.06 -9.25 -18.44
CA TRP A 35 11.68 -9.62 -18.12
C TRP A 35 11.60 -10.26 -16.72
N LEU A 36 10.69 -9.73 -15.90
CA LEU A 36 10.37 -10.26 -14.57
C LEU A 36 9.13 -11.17 -14.64
N ALA A 37 8.20 -10.83 -15.53
CA ALA A 37 6.99 -11.58 -15.83
C ALA A 37 6.48 -11.24 -17.23
N ASP A 38 6.26 -12.25 -18.06
CA ASP A 38 5.82 -12.07 -19.45
C ASP A 38 4.50 -11.28 -19.51
N GLY A 39 4.46 -10.24 -20.32
CA GLY A 39 3.26 -9.40 -20.49
C GLY A 39 2.96 -8.44 -19.32
N ILE A 40 3.65 -8.60 -18.18
CA ILE A 40 3.31 -7.93 -16.92
C ILE A 40 4.42 -6.99 -16.48
N ALA A 41 5.66 -7.46 -16.35
CA ALA A 41 6.72 -6.63 -15.78
C ALA A 41 8.10 -6.88 -16.39
N CYS A 42 8.84 -5.80 -16.57
CA CYS A 42 10.25 -5.85 -16.95
C CYS A 42 11.05 -4.73 -16.29
N ASP A 43 12.33 -4.99 -16.08
CA ASP A 43 13.32 -4.01 -15.66
C ASP A 43 14.10 -3.48 -16.86
N ILE A 44 14.34 -2.18 -16.86
CA ILE A 44 15.17 -1.45 -17.81
C ILE A 44 16.34 -0.86 -17.03
N ALA A 45 17.55 -1.33 -17.32
CA ALA A 45 18.76 -0.82 -16.70
C ALA A 45 19.14 0.53 -17.32
N LEU A 46 19.12 1.59 -16.51
CA LEU A 46 19.38 2.95 -16.98
C LEU A 46 20.90 3.22 -17.02
N PRO A 47 21.39 3.98 -18.02
CA PRO A 47 22.79 4.41 -18.05
C PRO A 47 23.21 5.19 -16.81
N SER A 48 24.49 5.07 -16.44
CA SER A 48 25.06 5.87 -15.36
C SER A 48 24.93 7.36 -15.64
N GLY A 49 24.43 8.11 -14.66
CA GLY A 49 24.24 9.57 -14.78
C GLY A 49 22.89 10.00 -15.37
N THR A 50 22.04 9.07 -15.79
CA THR A 50 20.66 9.38 -16.18
C THR A 50 19.86 9.91 -14.98
N ALA A 51 19.26 11.09 -15.13
CA ALA A 51 18.35 11.64 -14.13
C ALA A 51 17.00 10.89 -14.14
N ALA A 52 16.45 10.58 -12.97
CA ALA A 52 15.21 9.81 -12.83
C ALA A 52 14.03 10.46 -13.58
N GLU A 53 13.86 11.78 -13.47
CA GLU A 53 12.78 12.51 -14.13
C GLU A 53 12.91 12.54 -15.67
N GLN A 54 14.13 12.59 -16.18
CA GLN A 54 14.39 12.49 -17.61
C GLN A 54 14.01 11.09 -18.13
N ALA A 55 14.42 10.03 -17.42
CA ALA A 55 14.05 8.67 -17.76
C ALA A 55 12.55 8.46 -17.68
N ARG A 56 11.89 8.94 -16.62
CA ARG A 56 10.44 8.84 -16.44
C ARG A 56 9.68 9.48 -17.60
N SER A 57 10.09 10.69 -18.01
CA SER A 57 9.46 11.41 -19.12
C SER A 57 9.63 10.68 -20.46
N ALA A 58 10.82 10.16 -20.74
CA ALA A 58 11.11 9.41 -21.96
C ALA A 58 10.33 8.07 -22.01
N LEU A 59 10.27 7.34 -20.89
CA LEU A 59 9.49 6.11 -20.77
C LEU A 59 8.00 6.38 -20.94
N ALA A 60 7.45 7.41 -20.29
CA ALA A 60 6.04 7.78 -20.42
C ALA A 60 5.66 8.11 -21.88
N ALA A 61 6.53 8.83 -22.59
CA ALA A 61 6.34 9.11 -24.02
C ALA A 61 6.36 7.83 -24.86
N ALA A 62 7.29 6.91 -24.59
CA ALA A 62 7.40 5.63 -25.30
C ALA A 62 6.21 4.69 -25.05
N LEU A 63 5.62 4.74 -23.85
CA LEU A 63 4.45 3.95 -23.48
C LEU A 63 3.14 4.50 -24.07
N ALA A 64 3.15 5.74 -24.55
CA ALA A 64 2.03 6.38 -25.27
C ALA A 64 0.67 6.24 -24.55
N GLY A 65 0.67 6.45 -23.23
CA GLY A 65 -0.55 6.43 -22.40
C GLY A 65 -1.15 5.03 -22.17
N LYS A 66 -0.43 3.95 -22.49
CA LYS A 66 -0.84 2.59 -22.11
C LYS A 66 -0.88 2.46 -20.57
N PRO A 67 -1.78 1.61 -20.02
CA PRO A 67 -1.94 1.44 -18.59
C PRO A 67 -0.78 0.62 -18.00
N ILE A 68 0.40 1.24 -17.92
CA ILE A 68 1.66 0.67 -17.46
C ILE A 68 2.30 1.66 -16.48
N ASP A 69 2.56 1.19 -15.28
CA ASP A 69 3.21 1.94 -14.22
C ASP A 69 4.73 1.99 -14.45
N ILE A 70 5.36 3.05 -13.94
CA ILE A 70 6.80 3.28 -14.02
C ILE A 70 7.36 3.56 -12.63
N ALA A 71 8.17 2.63 -12.11
CA ALA A 71 8.92 2.82 -10.87
C ALA A 71 10.41 2.97 -11.19
N ILE A 72 11.06 4.05 -10.73
CA ILE A 72 12.50 4.28 -10.92
C ILE A 72 13.16 4.41 -9.56
N GLN A 73 14.23 3.63 -9.34
CA GLN A 73 14.97 3.64 -8.07
C GLN A 73 16.41 3.17 -8.26
N GLU A 74 17.19 3.25 -7.18
CA GLU A 74 18.53 2.67 -7.12
C GLU A 74 18.48 1.14 -7.17
N GLN A 75 19.23 0.55 -8.10
CA GLN A 75 19.19 -0.89 -8.36
C GLN A 75 19.61 -1.73 -7.16
N ASP A 76 20.70 -1.35 -6.48
CA ASP A 76 21.33 -2.18 -5.45
C ASP A 76 20.57 -2.13 -4.11
N GLN A 77 19.77 -1.09 -3.88
CA GLN A 77 19.01 -0.90 -2.64
C GLN A 77 17.51 -1.21 -2.76
N ARG A 78 17.06 -1.76 -3.90
CA ARG A 78 15.64 -1.98 -4.17
C ARG A 78 14.99 -3.09 -3.35
N ARG A 79 15.75 -4.08 -2.86
CA ARG A 79 15.21 -5.17 -2.01
C ARG A 79 15.08 -4.68 -0.57
N LYS A 80 13.86 -4.68 -0.04
CA LYS A 80 13.56 -4.18 1.30
C LYS A 80 13.38 -5.34 2.29
N LYS A 81 13.76 -5.10 3.54
CA LYS A 81 13.73 -6.07 4.64
C LYS A 81 12.48 -5.96 5.51
N LEU A 82 11.75 -4.86 5.37
CA LEU A 82 10.50 -4.57 6.05
C LEU A 82 9.46 -4.12 5.03
N LEU A 83 8.27 -4.69 5.07
CA LEU A 83 7.07 -4.13 4.47
C LEU A 83 6.19 -3.55 5.57
N ILE A 84 5.81 -2.28 5.44
CA ILE A 84 4.79 -1.65 6.27
C ILE A 84 3.65 -1.18 5.34
N ALA A 85 2.43 -1.59 5.64
CA ALA A 85 1.27 -1.34 4.77
C ALA A 85 0.11 -0.71 5.53
N ASP A 86 -0.62 0.20 4.90
CA ASP A 86 -1.97 0.54 5.33
C ASP A 86 -2.94 -0.64 5.10
N MET A 87 -4.10 -0.61 5.76
CA MET A 87 -5.15 -1.61 5.57
C MET A 87 -6.21 -1.13 4.58
N ASP A 88 -7.03 -0.16 5.02
CA ASP A 88 -8.17 0.36 4.26
C ASP A 88 -7.68 0.94 2.92
N SER A 89 -8.45 0.71 1.86
CA SER A 89 -8.13 1.15 0.49
C SER A 89 -6.73 0.76 -0.05
N THR A 90 -6.02 -0.15 0.63
CA THR A 90 -4.67 -0.61 0.28
C THR A 90 -4.57 -2.14 0.26
N MET A 91 -4.62 -2.80 1.42
CA MET A 91 -4.62 -4.26 1.53
C MET A 91 -6.03 -4.86 1.39
N ILE A 92 -7.05 -4.03 1.59
CA ILE A 92 -8.46 -4.31 1.31
C ILE A 92 -9.06 -3.19 0.47
N GLY A 93 -10.13 -3.48 -0.28
CA GLY A 93 -10.77 -2.49 -1.15
C GLY A 93 -11.81 -1.58 -0.48
N GLN A 94 -12.04 -1.74 0.82
CA GLN A 94 -13.10 -1.05 1.57
C GLN A 94 -12.50 -0.16 2.67
N GLU A 95 -13.33 0.74 3.18
CA GLU A 95 -13.12 1.46 4.44
C GLU A 95 -13.92 0.75 5.54
N CYS A 96 -13.26 0.08 6.49
CA CYS A 96 -13.94 -0.74 7.50
C CYS A 96 -15.00 0.00 8.31
N ILE A 97 -14.77 1.28 8.64
CA ILE A 97 -15.71 2.09 9.43
C ILE A 97 -16.99 2.42 8.65
N ASP A 98 -16.87 2.62 7.34
CA ASP A 98 -18.01 2.91 6.46
C ASP A 98 -18.90 1.66 6.31
N GLU A 99 -18.29 0.47 6.29
CA GLU A 99 -19.04 -0.79 6.27
C GLU A 99 -19.74 -1.09 7.59
N LEU A 100 -19.16 -0.75 8.75
CA LEU A 100 -19.88 -0.78 10.03
C LEU A 100 -21.05 0.20 10.05
N ALA A 101 -20.85 1.41 9.54
CA ALA A 101 -21.90 2.42 9.48
C ALA A 101 -23.08 2.02 8.58
N ALA A 102 -22.85 1.16 7.59
CA ALA A 102 -23.90 0.63 6.73
C ALA A 102 -24.93 -0.22 7.49
N GLU A 103 -24.52 -0.90 8.56
CA GLU A 103 -25.38 -1.77 9.38
C GLU A 103 -26.42 -0.96 10.18
N VAL A 104 -26.15 0.33 10.42
CA VAL A 104 -27.09 1.28 11.04
C VAL A 104 -27.68 2.28 10.04
N GLY A 105 -27.48 2.08 8.73
CA GLY A 105 -27.97 2.98 7.69
C GLY A 105 -27.32 4.37 7.68
N LEU A 106 -26.13 4.50 8.28
CA LEU A 106 -25.38 5.76 8.39
C LEU A 106 -24.16 5.82 7.44
N LYS A 107 -24.03 4.89 6.49
CA LYS A 107 -22.90 4.82 5.55
C LYS A 107 -22.59 6.17 4.91
N GLU A 108 -23.58 6.80 4.28
CA GLU A 108 -23.38 8.08 3.58
C GLU A 108 -22.85 9.19 4.51
N LYS A 109 -23.37 9.26 5.74
CA LYS A 109 -22.94 10.24 6.74
C LYS A 109 -21.49 10.00 7.17
N VAL A 110 -21.13 8.75 7.45
CA VAL A 110 -19.78 8.38 7.89
C VAL A 110 -18.78 8.54 6.76
N SER A 111 -19.09 8.07 5.55
CA SER A 111 -18.27 8.25 4.35
C SER A 111 -18.00 9.71 4.05
N ALA A 112 -18.98 10.60 4.23
CA ALA A 112 -18.77 12.04 4.05
C ALA A 112 -17.76 12.62 5.06
N ILE A 113 -17.79 12.18 6.32
CA ILE A 113 -16.79 12.58 7.32
C ILE A 113 -15.41 12.00 6.98
N THR A 114 -15.36 10.71 6.59
CA THR A 114 -14.14 10.01 6.16
C THR A 114 -13.47 10.75 5.01
N ALA A 115 -14.23 11.10 3.96
CA ALA A 115 -13.71 11.80 2.79
C ALA A 115 -13.09 13.15 3.16
N ARG A 116 -13.77 13.96 3.98
CA ARG A 116 -13.28 15.27 4.43
C ARG A 116 -12.00 15.14 5.27
N ALA A 117 -11.93 14.15 6.16
CA ALA A 117 -10.74 13.90 6.97
C ALA A 117 -9.55 13.46 6.11
N MET A 118 -9.76 12.53 5.16
CA MET A 118 -8.70 12.08 4.24
C MET A 118 -8.25 13.18 3.26
N ASN A 119 -9.13 14.11 2.91
CA ASN A 119 -8.80 15.28 2.09
C ASN A 119 -8.10 16.39 2.89
N GLY A 120 -7.94 16.24 4.20
CA GLY A 120 -7.33 17.25 5.08
C GLY A 120 -8.23 18.46 5.38
N GLU A 121 -9.52 18.37 5.09
CA GLU A 121 -10.50 19.45 5.36
C GLU A 121 -10.85 19.55 6.86
N ILE A 122 -10.73 18.45 7.59
CA ILE A 122 -10.92 18.35 9.05
C ILE A 122 -9.81 17.51 9.67
N ALA A 123 -9.54 17.73 10.96
CA ALA A 123 -8.55 16.95 11.71
C ALA A 123 -8.99 15.48 11.87
N PHE A 124 -8.03 14.55 11.78
CA PHE A 124 -8.29 13.11 11.77
C PHE A 124 -8.89 12.61 13.09
N GLU A 125 -8.29 12.97 14.22
CA GLU A 125 -8.68 12.43 15.53
C GLU A 125 -10.08 12.88 15.94
N PRO A 126 -10.49 14.15 15.80
CA PRO A 126 -11.88 14.55 16.03
C PRO A 126 -12.85 13.87 15.06
N ALA A 127 -12.49 13.74 13.77
CA ALA A 127 -13.32 13.08 12.78
C ALA A 127 -13.49 11.57 13.06
N LEU A 128 -12.46 10.91 13.58
CA LEU A 128 -12.56 9.51 14.01
C LEU A 128 -13.49 9.37 15.21
N ARG A 129 -13.35 10.22 16.24
CA ARG A 129 -14.26 10.19 17.41
C ARG A 129 -15.71 10.42 17.00
N GLU A 130 -15.96 11.37 16.09
CA GLU A 130 -17.31 11.63 15.56
C GLU A 130 -17.89 10.40 14.86
N ARG A 131 -17.12 9.76 13.97
CA ARG A 131 -17.58 8.56 13.26
C ARG A 131 -17.82 7.39 14.21
N VAL A 132 -16.94 7.16 15.18
CA VAL A 132 -17.08 6.07 16.16
C VAL A 132 -18.29 6.28 17.07
N ALA A 133 -18.57 7.53 17.48
CA ALA A 133 -19.75 7.84 18.29
C ALA A 133 -21.08 7.47 17.59
N LEU A 134 -21.12 7.52 16.25
CA LEU A 134 -22.28 7.12 15.46
C LEU A 134 -22.52 5.60 15.44
N LEU A 135 -21.53 4.80 15.86
CA LEU A 135 -21.59 3.33 15.90
C LEU A 135 -22.04 2.79 17.26
N LYS A 136 -22.34 3.68 18.23
CA LYS A 136 -22.74 3.27 19.58
C LYS A 136 -23.97 2.37 19.58
N GLY A 137 -23.90 1.26 20.30
CA GLY A 137 -24.97 0.26 20.43
C GLY A 137 -24.96 -0.82 19.34
N LEU A 138 -24.02 -0.77 18.39
CA LEU A 138 -23.81 -1.87 17.46
C LEU A 138 -23.26 -3.10 18.18
N PRO A 139 -23.84 -4.30 18.01
CA PRO A 139 -23.27 -5.53 18.53
C PRO A 139 -21.87 -5.79 17.95
N VAL A 140 -20.92 -6.19 18.78
CA VAL A 140 -19.55 -6.51 18.35
C VAL A 140 -19.53 -7.64 17.31
N SER A 141 -20.52 -8.55 17.35
CA SER A 141 -20.67 -9.64 16.37
C SER A 141 -20.83 -9.15 14.93
N VAL A 142 -21.29 -7.91 14.71
CA VAL A 142 -21.41 -7.32 13.38
C VAL A 142 -20.05 -7.19 12.68
N ILE A 143 -18.96 -7.06 13.44
CA ILE A 143 -17.61 -6.99 12.86
C ILE A 143 -17.28 -8.27 12.08
N ASP A 144 -17.65 -9.45 12.61
CA ASP A 144 -17.45 -10.72 11.93
C ASP A 144 -18.23 -10.79 10.62
N ASP A 145 -19.49 -10.35 10.64
CA ASP A 145 -20.35 -10.29 9.47
C ASP A 145 -19.78 -9.36 8.38
N VAL A 146 -19.29 -8.18 8.76
CA VAL A 146 -18.66 -7.23 7.83
C VAL A 146 -17.42 -7.86 7.19
N ILE A 147 -16.56 -8.50 8.00
CA ILE A 147 -15.35 -9.15 7.51
C ILE A 147 -15.67 -10.26 6.51
N GLU A 148 -16.64 -11.13 6.82
CA GLU A 148 -16.98 -12.26 5.96
C GLU A 148 -17.69 -11.83 4.66
N LYS A 149 -18.62 -10.87 4.76
CA LYS A 149 -19.53 -10.56 3.65
C LYS A 149 -19.09 -9.39 2.78
N ARG A 150 -18.26 -8.48 3.30
CA ARG A 150 -17.98 -7.19 2.65
C ARG A 150 -16.51 -6.93 2.40
N ILE A 151 -15.61 -7.51 3.18
CA ILE A 151 -14.18 -7.25 3.04
C ILE A 151 -13.59 -8.11 1.91
N THR A 152 -13.03 -7.43 0.91
CA THR A 152 -12.33 -8.02 -0.22
C THR A 152 -10.85 -7.66 -0.14
N LEU A 153 -9.98 -8.68 -0.12
CA LEU A 153 -8.53 -8.49 -0.14
C LEU A 153 -8.10 -7.92 -1.51
N THR A 154 -7.20 -6.94 -1.48
CA THR A 154 -6.60 -6.41 -2.70
C THR A 154 -5.78 -7.51 -3.40
N PRO A 155 -5.93 -7.71 -4.73
CA PRO A 155 -5.21 -8.76 -5.45
C PRO A 155 -3.69 -8.65 -5.28
N GLY A 156 -3.01 -9.79 -5.16
CA GLY A 156 -1.56 -9.86 -4.98
C GLY A 156 -1.07 -9.72 -3.53
N GLY A 157 -1.95 -9.36 -2.58
CA GLY A 157 -1.55 -9.15 -1.18
C GLY A 157 -1.01 -10.42 -0.52
N ARG A 158 -1.63 -11.58 -0.78
CA ARG A 158 -1.17 -12.86 -0.21
C ARG A 158 0.21 -13.24 -0.74
N GLU A 159 0.41 -13.14 -2.05
CA GLU A 159 1.68 -13.43 -2.71
C GLU A 159 2.79 -12.49 -2.25
N LEU A 160 2.48 -11.20 -2.08
CA LEU A 160 3.41 -10.21 -1.55
C LEU A 160 3.92 -10.61 -0.16
N ILE A 161 3.01 -10.87 0.78
CA ILE A 161 3.37 -11.21 2.16
C ILE A 161 4.09 -12.56 2.23
N ALA A 162 3.56 -13.58 1.57
CA ALA A 162 4.17 -14.91 1.55
C ALA A 162 5.59 -14.89 0.95
N THR A 163 5.79 -14.15 -0.14
CA THR A 163 7.11 -14.03 -0.79
C THR A 163 8.11 -13.30 0.10
N MET A 164 7.71 -12.17 0.69
CA MET A 164 8.54 -11.42 1.63
C MET A 164 8.97 -12.28 2.82
N LYS A 165 8.02 -12.97 3.45
CA LYS A 165 8.28 -13.83 4.61
C LYS A 165 9.17 -15.02 4.29
N ALA A 166 8.99 -15.64 3.12
CA ALA A 166 9.87 -16.74 2.68
C ALA A 166 11.33 -16.30 2.46
N LYS A 167 11.60 -14.99 2.34
CA LYS A 167 12.95 -14.43 2.29
C LYS A 167 13.45 -13.95 3.66
N GLY A 168 12.71 -14.22 4.74
CA GLY A 168 13.06 -13.83 6.10
C GLY A 168 12.82 -12.36 6.41
N TYR A 169 12.00 -11.68 5.61
CA TYR A 169 11.66 -10.27 5.81
C TYR A 169 10.40 -10.11 6.66
N TYR A 170 10.33 -8.98 7.36
CA TYR A 170 9.26 -8.67 8.30
C TYR A 170 8.13 -7.91 7.61
N THR A 171 6.90 -8.18 8.03
CA THR A 171 5.71 -7.56 7.46
C THR A 171 4.80 -7.02 8.56
N ALA A 172 4.41 -5.75 8.46
CA ALA A 172 3.55 -5.09 9.43
C ALA A 172 2.37 -4.37 8.77
N LEU A 173 1.18 -4.54 9.33
CA LEU A 173 -0.05 -3.85 8.94
C LEU A 173 -0.34 -2.71 9.92
N VAL A 174 -0.24 -1.45 9.50
CA VAL A 174 -0.44 -0.29 10.39
C VAL A 174 -1.52 0.61 9.82
N SER A 175 -2.64 0.71 10.52
CA SER A 175 -3.84 1.38 10.03
C SER A 175 -4.39 2.40 11.03
N GLY A 176 -5.05 3.44 10.51
CA GLY A 176 -5.91 4.33 11.29
C GLY A 176 -7.30 3.74 11.56
N GLY A 177 -7.60 2.55 11.04
CA GLY A 177 -8.79 1.75 11.34
C GLY A 177 -8.69 1.10 12.72
N PHE A 178 -9.26 -0.10 12.87
CA PHE A 178 -9.42 -0.74 14.19
C PHE A 178 -8.81 -2.15 14.27
N THR A 179 -8.29 -2.49 15.45
CA THR A 179 -7.62 -3.77 15.75
C THR A 179 -8.48 -5.00 15.49
N VAL A 180 -9.79 -4.88 15.70
CA VAL A 180 -10.76 -5.95 15.39
C VAL A 180 -10.78 -6.32 13.91
N PHE A 181 -10.48 -5.37 13.01
CA PHE A 181 -10.30 -5.61 11.57
C PHE A 181 -8.86 -5.96 11.22
N THR A 182 -7.89 -5.15 11.65
CA THR A 182 -6.48 -5.39 11.28
C THR A 182 -5.98 -6.72 11.76
N GLY A 183 -6.42 -7.21 12.94
CA GLY A 183 -6.04 -8.54 13.42
C GLY A 183 -6.50 -9.67 12.50
N ARG A 184 -7.72 -9.56 11.95
CA ARG A 184 -8.29 -10.56 11.05
C ARG A 184 -7.68 -10.48 9.66
N VAL A 185 -7.55 -9.27 9.10
CA VAL A 185 -6.90 -9.04 7.80
C VAL A 185 -5.42 -9.47 7.85
N ALA A 186 -4.72 -9.14 8.93
CA ALA A 186 -3.34 -9.57 9.17
C ALA A 186 -3.22 -11.09 9.17
N ALA A 187 -4.10 -11.80 9.88
CA ALA A 187 -4.13 -13.26 9.90
C ALA A 187 -4.43 -13.87 8.53
N MET A 188 -5.40 -13.31 7.78
CA MET A 188 -5.77 -13.79 6.44
C MET A 188 -4.64 -13.63 5.41
N LEU A 189 -3.82 -12.60 5.53
CA LEU A 189 -2.72 -12.29 4.63
C LEU A 189 -1.37 -12.85 5.12
N GLY A 190 -1.26 -13.17 6.41
CA GLY A 190 -0.07 -13.73 7.03
C GLY A 190 0.93 -12.70 7.55
N PHE A 191 0.52 -11.49 7.90
CA PHE A 191 1.40 -10.46 8.49
C PHE A 191 2.02 -10.91 9.84
N ASP A 192 3.18 -10.37 10.18
CA ASP A 192 3.88 -10.67 11.44
C ASP A 192 3.37 -9.82 12.62
N GLU A 193 2.98 -8.58 12.34
CA GLU A 193 2.47 -7.62 13.32
C GLU A 193 1.34 -6.78 12.72
N ASN A 194 0.41 -6.33 13.56
CA ASN A 194 -0.54 -5.29 13.19
C ASN A 194 -0.70 -4.24 14.31
N ARG A 195 -0.96 -2.99 13.92
CA ARG A 195 -1.23 -1.86 14.84
C ARG A 195 -2.40 -1.03 14.30
N ALA A 196 -3.36 -0.74 15.16
CA ALA A 196 -4.54 0.06 14.83
C ALA A 196 -5.21 0.61 16.09
N ASN A 197 -6.26 1.41 15.92
CA ASN A 197 -7.05 1.95 17.03
C ASN A 197 -7.88 0.85 17.73
N LEU A 198 -8.18 1.06 19.01
CA LEU A 198 -9.05 0.19 19.79
C LEU A 198 -10.44 0.81 19.88
N LEU A 199 -11.45 0.10 19.40
CA LEU A 199 -12.86 0.47 19.64
C LEU A 199 -13.22 0.16 21.09
N GLY A 200 -13.96 1.08 21.71
CA GLY A 200 -14.53 0.86 23.02
C GLY A 200 -15.71 -0.10 22.93
N GLU A 201 -15.75 -1.05 23.85
CA GLU A 201 -16.75 -2.11 23.93
C GLU A 201 -17.32 -2.18 25.35
N ALA A 202 -18.64 -2.25 25.46
CA ALA A 202 -19.35 -2.43 26.72
C ALA A 202 -20.54 -3.38 26.52
N ASN A 203 -20.64 -4.41 27.36
CA ASN A 203 -21.75 -5.37 27.35
C ASN A 203 -21.98 -6.08 25.98
N GLY A 204 -20.92 -6.31 25.21
CA GLY A 204 -21.00 -6.95 23.89
C GLY A 204 -21.42 -6.01 22.74
N GLU A 205 -21.51 -4.70 23.01
CA GLU A 205 -21.81 -3.66 22.03
C GLU A 205 -20.68 -2.61 21.99
N LEU A 206 -20.58 -1.90 20.86
CA LEU A 206 -19.71 -0.75 20.72
C LEU A 206 -20.21 0.39 21.60
N ASP A 207 -19.34 0.94 22.47
CA ASP A 207 -19.73 2.01 23.41
C ASP A 207 -19.70 3.42 22.79
N GLY A 208 -19.21 3.52 21.55
CA GLY A 208 -19.08 4.76 20.79
C GLY A 208 -17.80 5.54 21.09
N THR A 209 -16.80 4.92 21.73
CA THR A 209 -15.51 5.53 22.05
C THR A 209 -14.35 4.83 21.35
N VAL A 210 -13.21 5.52 21.28
CA VAL A 210 -11.94 4.99 20.76
C VAL A 210 -10.86 5.25 21.80
N ALA A 211 -10.01 4.26 22.06
CA ALA A 211 -8.97 4.39 23.07
C ALA A 211 -7.88 5.39 22.64
N GLU A 212 -7.30 6.09 23.61
CA GLU A 212 -6.14 6.95 23.40
C GLU A 212 -4.83 6.17 23.64
N PRO A 213 -3.74 6.52 22.92
CA PRO A 213 -3.69 7.52 21.86
C PRO A 213 -4.26 6.98 20.53
N ILE A 214 -4.99 7.84 19.81
CA ILE A 214 -5.44 7.51 18.45
C ILE A 214 -4.23 7.46 17.49
N LEU A 215 -4.09 6.34 16.77
CA LEU A 215 -3.16 6.18 15.66
C LEU A 215 -3.61 7.01 14.45
N GLY A 216 -3.06 8.22 14.34
CA GLY A 216 -3.14 9.09 13.17
C GLY A 216 -1.93 8.98 12.23
N LYS A 217 -1.71 10.02 11.42
CA LYS A 217 -0.61 10.09 10.43
C LYS A 217 0.78 9.88 11.06
N GLN A 218 1.05 10.50 12.20
CA GLN A 218 2.35 10.40 12.87
C GLN A 218 2.60 8.98 13.40
N ALA A 219 1.56 8.29 13.85
CA ALA A 219 1.70 6.93 14.38
C ALA A 219 2.20 5.91 13.35
N LYS A 220 1.93 6.12 12.05
CA LYS A 220 2.48 5.28 10.97
C LYS A 220 4.00 5.48 10.82
N VAL A 221 4.47 6.71 10.97
CA VAL A 221 5.90 7.03 10.96
C VAL A 221 6.60 6.45 12.18
N ASP A 222 5.99 6.63 13.36
CA ASP A 222 6.53 6.11 14.61
C ASP A 222 6.58 4.58 14.58
N ALA A 223 5.53 3.92 14.06
CA ALA A 223 5.52 2.48 13.87
C ALA A 223 6.62 1.99 12.92
N LEU A 224 6.85 2.67 11.79
CA LEU A 224 7.96 2.36 10.89
C LEU A 224 9.31 2.44 11.62
N ASN A 225 9.57 3.53 12.34
CA ASN A 225 10.82 3.73 13.07
C ASN A 225 11.00 2.70 14.19
N ASP A 226 9.94 2.43 14.96
CA ASP A 226 9.94 1.45 16.03
C ASP A 226 10.25 0.04 15.52
N ILE A 227 9.59 -0.38 14.44
CA ILE A 227 9.78 -1.71 13.86
C ILE A 227 11.17 -1.81 13.26
N ALA A 228 11.62 -0.79 12.53
CA ALA A 228 12.98 -0.75 12.00
C ALA A 228 14.04 -0.86 13.11
N ALA A 229 13.86 -0.14 14.22
CA ALA A 229 14.74 -0.20 15.38
C ALA A 229 14.74 -1.59 16.05
N LYS A 230 13.55 -2.20 16.24
CA LYS A 230 13.41 -3.57 16.77
C LYS A 230 14.13 -4.61 15.91
N LEU A 231 14.12 -4.43 14.59
CA LEU A 231 14.78 -5.32 13.63
C LEU A 231 16.27 -4.99 13.41
N GLY A 232 16.77 -3.89 13.98
CA GLY A 232 18.15 -3.44 13.77
C GLY A 232 18.45 -2.98 12.35
N ILE A 233 17.44 -2.47 11.63
CA ILE A 233 17.56 -1.97 10.25
C ILE A 233 17.28 -0.47 10.17
N SER A 234 17.69 0.16 9.09
CA SER A 234 17.30 1.53 8.77
C SER A 234 15.88 1.59 8.18
N PRO A 235 15.08 2.65 8.41
CA PRO A 235 13.85 2.89 7.65
C PRO A 235 14.06 2.93 6.13
N LYS A 236 15.28 3.19 5.65
CA LYS A 236 15.65 3.10 4.22
C LYS A 236 15.72 1.67 3.68
N GLU A 237 15.72 0.68 4.56
CA GLU A 237 15.58 -0.73 4.22
C GLU A 237 14.12 -1.20 4.27
N ALA A 238 13.17 -0.29 4.47
CA ALA A 238 11.74 -0.58 4.43
C ALA A 238 11.08 -0.16 3.10
N MET A 239 10.05 -0.91 2.71
CA MET A 239 9.04 -0.55 1.75
C MET A 239 7.77 -0.16 2.49
N ALA A 240 7.21 1.00 2.15
CA ALA A 240 5.93 1.44 2.66
C ALA A 240 4.91 1.52 1.54
N VAL A 241 3.67 1.11 1.79
CA VAL A 241 2.55 1.22 0.84
C VAL A 241 1.30 1.78 1.51
N GLY A 242 0.62 2.68 0.81
CA GLY A 242 -0.66 3.28 1.21
C GLY A 242 -1.30 4.06 0.05
N ASP A 243 -2.54 4.51 0.22
CA ASP A 243 -3.29 5.27 -0.79
C ASP A 243 -3.55 6.73 -0.38
N GLY A 244 -3.44 7.03 0.92
CA GLY A 244 -3.99 8.25 1.53
C GLY A 244 -2.95 9.27 2.01
N ALA A 245 -3.43 10.49 2.31
CA ALA A 245 -2.59 11.58 2.82
C ALA A 245 -2.04 11.32 4.24
N ASN A 246 -2.71 10.43 4.97
CA ASN A 246 -2.29 9.84 6.25
C ASN A 246 -1.06 8.94 6.09
N ASP A 247 -0.75 8.42 4.90
CA ASP A 247 0.42 7.57 4.66
C ASP A 247 1.66 8.33 4.25
N LEU A 248 1.51 9.56 3.72
CA LEU A 248 2.62 10.33 3.13
C LEU A 248 3.86 10.42 4.03
N GLY A 249 3.67 10.57 5.34
CA GLY A 249 4.80 10.60 6.28
C GLY A 249 5.61 9.31 6.25
N MET A 250 4.92 8.16 6.30
CA MET A 250 5.54 6.84 6.24
C MET A 250 6.17 6.58 4.85
N LEU A 251 5.49 6.97 3.77
CA LEU A 251 5.99 6.84 2.40
C LEU A 251 7.28 7.66 2.17
N HIS A 252 7.38 8.86 2.74
CA HIS A 252 8.57 9.72 2.62
C HIS A 252 9.75 9.19 3.43
N VAL A 253 9.50 8.62 4.61
CA VAL A 253 10.55 8.10 5.49
C VAL A 253 11.14 6.79 4.95
N ALA A 254 10.29 5.91 4.41
CA ALA A 254 10.71 4.64 3.85
C ALA A 254 11.76 4.77 2.72
N GLY A 255 12.49 3.68 2.47
CA GLY A 255 13.43 3.62 1.36
C GLY A 255 12.76 3.38 0.01
N SER A 256 11.57 2.78 0.01
CA SER A 256 10.67 2.70 -1.13
C SER A 256 9.26 3.03 -0.65
N GLY A 257 8.83 4.29 -0.79
CA GLY A 257 7.45 4.71 -0.54
C GLY A 257 6.61 4.58 -1.80
N VAL A 258 5.59 3.73 -1.77
CA VAL A 258 4.72 3.44 -2.92
C VAL A 258 3.29 3.87 -2.62
N ALA A 259 2.77 4.77 -3.45
CA ALA A 259 1.35 5.10 -3.50
C ALA A 259 0.61 4.07 -4.37
N LEU A 260 -0.35 3.33 -3.80
CA LEU A 260 -1.15 2.34 -4.51
C LEU A 260 -2.53 2.90 -4.79
N HIS A 261 -2.92 2.99 -6.07
CA HIS A 261 -4.23 3.50 -6.54
C HIS A 261 -4.65 4.81 -5.84
N ALA A 262 -3.64 5.62 -5.52
CA ALA A 262 -3.78 6.72 -4.58
C ALA A 262 -4.50 7.92 -5.19
N LYS A 263 -5.05 8.76 -4.33
CA LYS A 263 -5.62 10.05 -4.76
C LYS A 263 -4.55 10.92 -5.45
N PRO A 264 -4.92 11.79 -6.40
CA PRO A 264 -3.94 12.59 -7.16
C PRO A 264 -2.95 13.40 -6.31
N ALA A 265 -3.40 13.95 -5.17
CA ALA A 265 -2.54 14.69 -4.26
C ALA A 265 -1.45 13.80 -3.63
N VAL A 266 -1.81 12.57 -3.23
CA VAL A 266 -0.89 11.61 -2.62
C VAL A 266 0.07 11.05 -3.67
N ALA A 267 -0.45 10.70 -4.85
CA ALA A 267 0.34 10.20 -5.98
C ALA A 267 1.38 11.22 -6.47
N ALA A 268 1.12 12.52 -6.33
CA ALA A 268 2.06 13.58 -6.68
C ALA A 268 3.24 13.73 -5.69
N GLU A 269 3.06 13.30 -4.45
CA GLU A 269 4.06 13.42 -3.38
C GLU A 269 4.85 12.12 -3.12
N ALA A 270 4.35 10.97 -3.59
CA ALA A 270 5.00 9.68 -3.38
C ALA A 270 6.22 9.48 -4.30
N GLN A 271 7.22 8.74 -3.82
CA GLN A 271 8.42 8.42 -4.60
C GLN A 271 8.11 7.53 -5.81
N MET A 272 7.18 6.58 -5.60
CA MET A 272 6.71 5.64 -6.61
C MET A 272 5.20 5.57 -6.53
N ARG A 273 4.55 5.28 -7.66
CA ARG A 273 3.12 5.07 -7.73
C ARG A 273 2.80 3.85 -8.58
N ILE A 274 1.75 3.15 -8.18
CA ILE A 274 1.13 2.06 -8.93
C ILE A 274 -0.33 2.48 -9.16
N ASP A 275 -0.64 2.88 -10.39
CA ASP A 275 -1.96 3.33 -10.80
C ASP A 275 -2.76 2.20 -11.46
N HIS A 276 -2.08 1.20 -12.03
CA HIS A 276 -2.71 0.15 -12.83
C HIS A 276 -2.47 -1.26 -12.27
N GLY A 277 -1.28 -1.55 -11.76
CA GLY A 277 -0.90 -2.84 -11.19
C GLY A 277 -1.66 -3.19 -9.91
N ASP A 278 -1.55 -4.45 -9.49
CA ASP A 278 -2.01 -4.92 -8.17
C ASP A 278 -0.86 -4.95 -7.16
N LEU A 279 -1.05 -5.51 -5.96
CA LEU A 279 0.00 -5.55 -4.93
C LEU A 279 1.22 -6.40 -5.33
N THR A 280 1.14 -7.26 -6.35
CA THR A 280 2.33 -7.97 -6.86
C THR A 280 3.32 -7.03 -7.53
N ALA A 281 2.88 -5.83 -7.93
CA ALA A 281 3.76 -4.75 -8.39
C ALA A 281 4.89 -4.46 -7.41
N LEU A 282 4.62 -4.54 -6.10
CA LEU A 282 5.61 -4.30 -5.05
C LEU A 282 6.74 -5.34 -5.04
N LEU A 283 6.47 -6.57 -5.49
CA LEU A 283 7.51 -7.58 -5.68
C LEU A 283 8.37 -7.28 -6.93
N TYR A 284 7.74 -6.86 -8.03
CA TYR A 284 8.47 -6.48 -9.23
C TYR A 284 9.36 -5.25 -9.01
N ILE A 285 8.88 -4.24 -8.27
CA ILE A 285 9.68 -3.08 -7.83
C ILE A 285 10.95 -3.56 -7.09
N GLN A 286 10.86 -4.61 -6.27
CA GLN A 286 12.02 -5.18 -5.56
C GLN A 286 12.87 -6.14 -6.41
N GLY A 287 12.50 -6.39 -7.66
CA GLY A 287 13.28 -7.20 -8.60
C GLY A 287 13.07 -8.70 -8.43
N TYR A 288 11.95 -9.10 -7.82
CA TYR A 288 11.49 -10.47 -7.90
C TYR A 288 10.92 -10.77 -9.28
N ARG A 289 11.25 -11.94 -9.80
CA ARG A 289 10.59 -12.51 -10.97
C ARG A 289 9.32 -13.22 -10.53
N LYS A 290 8.36 -13.43 -11.44
CA LYS A 290 7.14 -14.21 -11.13
C LYS A 290 7.46 -15.60 -10.58
N THR A 291 8.56 -16.21 -11.03
CA THR A 291 9.06 -17.50 -10.55
C THR A 291 9.58 -17.48 -9.11
N ASP A 292 9.87 -16.30 -8.56
CA ASP A 292 10.29 -16.14 -7.16
C ASP A 292 9.10 -16.06 -6.19
N PHE A 293 7.88 -15.90 -6.72
CA PHE A 293 6.69 -15.66 -5.90
C PHE A 293 6.29 -16.93 -5.16
N VAL A 294 5.96 -16.78 -3.89
CA VAL A 294 5.35 -17.83 -3.09
C VAL A 294 3.84 -17.70 -3.21
N ILE A 295 3.19 -18.78 -3.61
CA ILE A 295 1.72 -18.90 -3.66
C ILE A 295 1.31 -19.64 -2.38
N PRO A 296 0.69 -18.95 -1.41
CA PRO A 296 0.27 -19.55 -0.13
C PRO A 296 -1.00 -20.39 -0.26
#